data_AF-A0A349HIW2-F1
#
_entry.id   AF-A0A349HIW2-F1
#
_cell.length_a   1.000
_cell.length_b   1.000
_cell.length_c   1.000
_cell.angle_alpha   90.00
_cell.angle_beta   90.00
_cell.angle_gamma   90.00
#
_symmetry.space_group_name_H-M   'P 1'
#
loop_
_entity.id
_entity.type
_entity.pdbx_description
1 polymer ?
#
loop_
_entity_poly.entity_id
_entity_poly.type
_entity_poly.pdbx_seq_one_letter_code
_entity_poly.pdbx_strand_id
1 'polypeptide(L)' 'MAGVKKLTDRFLVALFRRGKADFLPPSYLKTEGDKVLATGETDKLLNMLADMVGKGILEEKNGEYKLLTDPFA' A
#
# COMPACT_ATOMS: atom_id res chain seq x y z
N MET A 1 17.75 16.98 5.35
CA MET A 1 17.74 15.71 4.59
C MET A 1 16.42 15.02 4.89
N ALA A 2 15.42 15.16 4.02
CA ALA A 2 14.10 14.59 4.25
C ALA A 2 14.20 13.06 4.19
N GLY A 3 13.91 12.40 5.31
CA GLY A 3 14.09 10.97 5.50
C GLY A 3 13.38 10.19 4.41
N VAL A 4 14.18 9.51 3.59
CA VAL A 4 13.70 8.58 2.57
C VAL A 4 12.90 7.48 3.28
N LYS A 5 11.57 7.56 3.23
CA LYS A 5 10.71 6.57 3.89
C LYS A 5 10.75 5.28 3.07
N LYS A 6 11.21 4.20 3.69
CA LYS A 6 11.15 2.87 3.11
C LYS A 6 9.71 2.40 3.00
N LEU A 7 9.43 1.63 1.95
CA LEU A 7 8.16 0.93 1.83
C LEU A 7 8.12 -0.11 2.95
N THR A 8 7.16 0.05 3.87
CA THR A 8 6.95 -0.85 5.00
C THR A 8 5.49 -1.23 5.07
N ASP A 9 5.21 -2.38 5.69
CA ASP A 9 3.85 -2.87 5.81
C ASP A 9 2.94 -1.86 6.52
N ARG A 10 3.46 -1.21 7.57
CA ARG A 10 2.79 -0.11 8.28
C ARG A 10 2.45 1.07 7.39
N PHE A 11 3.34 1.42 6.46
CA PHE A 11 3.10 2.53 5.54
C PHE A 11 1.96 2.21 4.56
N LEU A 12 1.95 0.99 4.02
CA LEU A 12 0.89 0.50 3.16
C LEU A 12 -0.46 0.51 3.88
N VAL A 13 -0.53 -0.07 5.08
CA VAL A 13 -1.74 -0.02 5.90
C VAL A 13 -2.16 1.43 6.19
N ALA A 14 -1.22 2.33 6.51
CA ALA A 14 -1.53 3.73 6.74
C ALA A 14 -2.09 4.43 5.49
N LEU A 15 -1.64 4.07 4.28
CA LEU A 15 -2.21 4.55 3.03
C LEU A 15 -3.66 4.10 2.87
N PHE A 16 -3.97 2.83 3.15
CA PHE A 16 -5.34 2.33 3.11
C PHE A 16 -6.23 3.01 4.17
N ARG A 17 -5.72 3.21 5.38
CA ARG A 17 -6.44 3.93 6.45
C ARG A 17 -6.67 5.41 6.15
N ARG A 18 -5.78 6.02 5.37
CA ARG A 18 -5.91 7.42 4.93
C ARG A 18 -6.79 7.56 3.70
N GLY A 19 -6.83 6.53 2.86
CA GLY A 19 -7.77 6.41 1.76
C GLY A 19 -9.19 6.50 2.28
N LYS A 20 -9.97 7.44 1.74
CA LYS A 20 -11.40 7.57 2.09
C LYS A 20 -12.27 6.50 1.41
N ALA A 21 -11.67 5.60 0.64
CA ALA A 21 -12.36 4.58 -0.12
C ALA A 21 -12.00 3.21 0.44
N ASP A 22 -13.00 2.33 0.49
CA ASP A 22 -12.83 0.93 0.88
C ASP A 22 -11.87 0.19 -0.05
N PHE A 23 -11.92 0.48 -1.35
CA PHE A 23 -11.04 -0.09 -2.36
C PHE A 23 -10.20 1.03 -2.98
N LEU A 24 -8.90 0.81 -3.07
CA LEU A 24 -7.94 1.74 -3.65
C LEU A 24 -7.31 1.10 -4.89
N PRO A 25 -7.36 1.77 -6.04
CA PRO A 25 -6.70 1.27 -7.23
C PRO A 25 -5.17 1.33 -7.05
N PRO A 26 -4.41 0.38 -7.63
CA PRO A 26 -2.96 0.37 -7.57
C PRO A 26 -2.35 1.66 -8.08
N SER A 27 -2.97 2.32 -9.07
CA SER A 27 -2.54 3.64 -9.55
C SER A 27 -2.52 4.69 -8.45
N TYR A 28 -3.53 4.72 -7.57
CA TYR A 28 -3.59 5.64 -6.43
C TYR A 28 -2.51 5.32 -5.41
N LEU A 29 -2.35 4.04 -5.07
CA LEU A 29 -1.33 3.57 -4.14
C LEU A 29 0.08 3.87 -4.67
N LYS A 30 0.29 3.75 -5.98
CA LYS A 30 1.54 4.09 -6.66
C LYS A 30 1.79 5.60 -6.59
N THR A 31 0.80 6.43 -6.88
CA THR A 31 0.93 7.90 -6.80
C THR A 31 1.18 8.40 -5.38
N GLU A 32 0.46 7.90 -4.38
CA GLU A 32 0.69 8.29 -2.99
C GLU A 32 1.99 7.69 -2.43
N GLY A 33 2.34 6.48 -2.86
CA GLY A 33 3.63 5.86 -2.57
C GLY A 33 4.78 6.70 -3.13
N ASP A 34 4.74 7.10 -4.39
CA ASP A 34 5.81 7.85 -5.05
C ASP A 34 6.07 9.22 -4.40
N LYS A 35 5.04 9.85 -3.83
CA LYS A 35 5.18 11.13 -3.08
C LYS A 35 5.96 11.01 -1.79
N VAL A 36 6.00 9.82 -1.18
CA VAL A 36 6.48 9.62 0.19
C VAL A 36 7.68 8.68 0.24
N LEU A 37 7.72 7.70 -0.66
CA LEU A 37 8.72 6.67 -0.75
C LEU A 37 9.94 7.13 -1.56
N ALA A 38 11.05 6.41 -1.38
CA ALA A 38 12.21 6.57 -2.23
C ALA A 38 11.89 6.22 -3.69
N THR A 39 12.57 6.88 -4.62
CA THR A 39 12.63 6.44 -6.02
C THR A 39 13.07 4.97 -6.09
N GLY A 40 12.25 4.13 -6.72
CA GLY A 40 12.48 2.67 -6.87
C GLY A 40 11.85 1.78 -5.78
N GLU A 41 11.31 2.35 -4.70
CA GLU A 41 10.52 1.59 -3.73
C GLU A 41 9.08 1.36 -4.24
N THR A 42 8.59 2.23 -5.11
CA THR A 42 7.27 2.12 -5.74
C THR A 42 7.14 0.88 -6.63
N ASP A 43 8.25 0.35 -7.16
CA ASP A 43 8.27 -0.92 -7.91
C ASP A 43 8.03 -2.13 -7.00
N LYS A 44 8.47 -2.04 -5.73
CA LYS A 44 8.21 -3.08 -4.72
C LYS A 44 6.81 -3.01 -4.16
N LEU A 45 6.13 -1.87 -4.31
CA LEU A 45 4.77 -1.65 -3.79
C LEU A 45 3.78 -2.66 -4.35
N LEU A 46 3.82 -2.95 -5.66
CA LEU A 46 2.96 -3.98 -6.26
C LEU A 46 3.26 -5.39 -5.71
N ASN A 47 4.54 -5.74 -5.56
CA ASN A 47 4.93 -7.04 -4.98
C ASN A 47 4.48 -7.15 -3.52
N MET A 48 4.57 -6.08 -2.75
CA MET A 48 4.12 -6.04 -1.35
C MET A 48 2.59 -6.13 -1.24
N LEU A 49 1.86 -5.46 -2.13
CA LEU A 49 0.40 -5.60 -2.21
C LEU A 49 0.01 -7.05 -2.50
N ALA A 50 0.63 -7.68 -3.50
CA ALA A 50 0.36 -9.07 -3.85
C ALA A 50 0.69 -10.04 -2.70
N ASP A 51 1.82 -9.82 -1.99
CA ASP A 51 2.20 -10.61 -0.82
C ASP A 51 1.19 -10.45 0.33
N MET A 52 0.71 -9.23 0.60
CA MET A 52 -0.33 -8.98 1.60
C MET A 52 -1.68 -9.57 1.21
N VAL A 53 -2.03 -9.60 -0.08
CA VAL A 53 -3.23 -10.31 -0.57
C VAL A 53 -3.08 -11.81 -0.32
N GLY A 54 -1.92 -12.39 -0.65
CA GLY A 54 -1.62 -13.79 -0.37
C GLY A 54 -1.67 -14.15 1.13
N LYS A 55 -1.35 -13.19 2.00
CA LYS A 55 -1.46 -13.31 3.46
C LYS A 55 -2.87 -13.07 4.02
N GLY A 56 -3.84 -12.67 3.19
CA GLY A 56 -5.20 -12.33 3.64
C GLY A 56 -5.30 -11.00 4.40
N ILE A 57 -4.28 -10.15 4.32
CA ILE A 57 -4.25 -8.80 4.90
C ILE A 57 -5.01 -7.83 4.00
N LEU A 58 -4.82 -7.97 2.69
CA LEU A 58 -5.51 -7.20 1.66
C LEU A 58 -6.46 -8.09 0.86
N GLU A 59 -7.52 -7.49 0.34
CA GLU A 59 -8.40 -8.09 -0.66
C GLU A 59 -8.16 -7.40 -2.00
N GLU A 60 -7.86 -8.18 -3.04
CA GLU A 60 -7.90 -7.68 -4.41
C GLU A 60 -9.29 -7.97 -5.01
N LYS A 61 -9.95 -6.93 -5.51
CA LYS A 61 -11.25 -7.04 -6.18
C LYS A 61 -11.28 -6.12 -7.39
N ASN A 62 -11.54 -6.68 -8.57
CA ASN A 62 -11.58 -5.93 -9.85
C ASN A 62 -10.32 -5.09 -10.15
N GLY A 63 -9.15 -5.54 -9.68
CA GLY A 63 -7.90 -4.78 -9.83
C GLY A 63 -7.76 -3.60 -8.86
N GLU A 64 -8.58 -3.54 -7.82
CA GLU A 64 -8.44 -2.62 -6.69
C GLU A 64 -8.11 -3.40 -5.42
N TYR A 65 -7.43 -2.75 -4.47
CA TYR A 65 -7.01 -3.36 -3.21
C TYR A 65 -7.78 -2.77 -2.04
N LYS A 66 -8.17 -3.58 -1.07
CA LYS A 66 -8.80 -3.17 0.17
C LYS A 66 -8.06 -3.75 1.36
N LEU A 67 -7.87 -2.95 2.41
CA LEU A 67 -7.39 -3.47 3.69
C LEU A 67 -8.50 -4.24 4.40
N LEU A 68 -8.31 -5.56 4.56
CA LEU A 68 -9.21 -6.42 5.32
C LEU A 68 -8.83 -6.45 6.79
N THR A 69 -7.55 -6.72 7.04
CA THR A 69 -7.02 -6.90 8.39
C THR A 69 -5.86 -5.92 8.57
N ASP A 70 -5.91 -5.11 9.62
CA ASP A 70 -4.76 -4.28 10.03
C ASP A 70 -3.93 -5.06 11.06
N PRO A 71 -2.78 -5.67 10.67
CA PRO A 71 -1.91 -6.36 11.63
C PRO A 71 -1.16 -5.39 12.56
N PHE A 72 -1.35 -4.08 12.41
CA PHE A 72 -0.71 -3.04 13.21
C PHE A 72 -1.70 -2.20 14.04
N ALA A 73 -2.99 -2.57 14.05
CA ALA A 73 -4.02 -1.95 14.89
C ALA A 73 -3.88 -2.30 16.37
#